data_AF-A0A8C2BPK0-F1
#
_entry.id   AF-A0A8C2BPK0-F1
#
_cell.length_a   1.000
_cell.length_b   1.000
_cell.length_c   1.000
_cell.angle_alpha   90.00
_cell.angle_beta   90.00
_cell.angle_gamma   90.00
#
_symmetry.space_group_name_H-M   'P 1'
#
loop_
_entity.id
_entity.type
_entity.pdbx_description
1 polymer ?
#
loop_
_entity_poly.entity_id
_entity_poly.type
_entity_poly.pdbx_seq_one_letter_code
_entity_poly.pdbx_strand_id
1 'polypeptide(L)'
;PQNSCCAVDTVCLFFCVCLTTAWASYMTNSPTLIVMIGLPARGKTYMSKKLTRYLNWIGVPTKVFNLGVYRREAVKAYKSYDFFRHDNAEAMKIRKQCALVALEDVKTYLNEEGGQIAVFDATNTTRERRDLIFSFVQENAFKVFFVESVCDDPEVIAANILEVKVSSPDYPETHRERVMDDFLKRIECYKVTYQPLDPDEYDKHLSFIKVMNVGRRFLVNRVQDYIQSKIVYYLMNIHVHSHSIYLCRHGESEHNVQGRIGGDSELSPRGRQFASTLREFIEEHKLSDLKVWTSQLRRTIQTAEELGVPYEQWKILNEIDAGVCEEMTYEMIQNTFPEEFALRDQDKYHYRYPGGESYQDLVQRLEPVIMELERQGNVLVICHQAVMRCLLAYFLDKSADDLPYLKCPLHTIMKLTPVAYGCKVEMFYLNVEAVNTHRDRPLVSPHLSLWCSLLQYEILMENIKYSFENNWCHIYLLDLCHFAAMFLKACCVFLLVSYRFYFDLELQFHHCMLVSVMLVVFSQRTPWLKQLFGLSTT
;
A
#
# COMPACT_ATOMS: atom_id res chain seq x y z
N PRO A 1 -6.11 -12.55 45.81
CA PRO A 1 -5.80 -11.28 45.10
C PRO A 1 -4.46 -11.31 44.32
N GLN A 2 -4.10 -12.46 43.70
CA GLN A 2 -2.78 -12.66 43.08
C GLN A 2 -2.84 -13.27 41.66
N ASN A 3 -3.95 -13.11 40.94
CA ASN A 3 -4.10 -13.62 39.56
C ASN A 3 -4.30 -12.53 38.50
N SER A 4 -3.96 -11.26 38.79
CA SER A 4 -4.25 -10.13 37.90
C SER A 4 -3.03 -9.46 37.25
N CYS A 5 -1.79 -9.85 37.56
CA CYS A 5 -0.60 -9.20 36.97
C CYS A 5 -0.07 -9.86 35.68
N CYS A 6 -0.23 -11.17 35.48
CA CYS A 6 0.30 -11.83 34.27
C CYS A 6 -0.48 -11.52 32.98
N ALA A 7 -1.64 -10.85 33.07
CA ALA A 7 -2.43 -10.50 31.90
C ALA A 7 -2.00 -9.16 31.24
N VAL A 8 -1.18 -8.34 31.90
CA VAL A 8 -0.85 -6.99 31.42
C VAL A 8 0.40 -6.99 30.52
N ASP A 9 1.38 -7.84 30.80
CA ASP A 9 2.65 -7.86 30.05
C ASP A 9 2.56 -8.58 28.70
N THR A 10 1.69 -9.60 28.58
CA THR A 10 1.38 -10.21 27.28
C THR A 10 0.57 -9.27 26.38
N VAL A 11 -0.20 -8.34 26.98
CA VAL A 11 -0.94 -7.31 26.23
C VAL A 11 0.00 -6.25 25.69
N CYS A 12 1.05 -5.83 26.40
CA CYS A 12 2.01 -4.83 25.90
C CYS A 12 2.85 -5.31 24.71
N LEU A 13 3.31 -6.58 24.70
CA LEU A 13 4.05 -7.15 23.56
C LEU A 13 3.13 -7.43 22.36
N PHE A 14 1.85 -7.80 22.59
CA PHE A 14 0.85 -7.86 21.53
C PHE A 14 0.52 -6.47 20.96
N PHE A 15 0.48 -5.42 21.79
CA PHE A 15 0.22 -4.05 21.33
C PHE A 15 1.34 -3.49 20.47
N CYS A 16 2.61 -3.81 20.76
CA CYS A 16 3.75 -3.29 20.01
C CYS A 16 3.84 -3.85 18.58
N VAL A 17 3.44 -5.11 18.35
CA VAL A 17 3.34 -5.71 17.00
C VAL A 17 2.02 -5.32 16.31
N CYS A 18 0.94 -5.07 17.08
CA CYS A 18 -0.34 -4.62 16.53
C CYS A 18 -0.34 -3.19 15.96
N LEU A 19 0.62 -2.34 16.32
CA LEU A 19 0.61 -0.92 15.95
C LEU A 19 1.13 -0.62 14.53
N THR A 20 1.69 -1.59 13.81
CA THR A 20 2.27 -1.36 12.47
C THR A 20 1.38 -1.85 11.31
N THR A 21 0.36 -2.67 11.59
CA THR A 21 -0.51 -3.23 10.53
C THR A 21 -1.73 -2.35 10.31
N ALA A 22 -2.02 -2.00 9.05
CA ALA A 22 -3.21 -1.22 8.72
C ALA A 22 -4.48 -1.99 9.12
N TRP A 23 -5.53 -1.29 9.57
CA TRP A 23 -6.74 -1.95 10.09
C TRP A 23 -7.41 -2.89 9.07
N ALA A 24 -7.33 -2.54 7.78
CA ALA A 24 -7.81 -3.41 6.71
C ALA A 24 -6.99 -4.71 6.58
N SER A 25 -5.67 -4.63 6.78
CA SER A 25 -4.75 -5.78 6.80
C SER A 25 -4.90 -6.62 8.08
N TYR A 26 -5.19 -5.98 9.21
CA TYR A 26 -5.53 -6.69 10.45
C TYR A 26 -6.79 -7.57 10.30
N MET A 27 -7.76 -7.14 9.49
CA MET A 27 -9.01 -7.86 9.25
C MET A 27 -8.90 -8.99 8.20
N THR A 28 -7.76 -9.13 7.50
CA THR A 28 -7.54 -10.20 6.53
C THR A 28 -6.88 -11.42 7.19
N ASN A 29 -7.71 -12.40 7.59
CA ASN A 29 -7.24 -13.58 8.33
C ASN A 29 -6.59 -14.68 7.48
N SER A 30 -7.01 -14.86 6.22
CA SER A 30 -6.44 -15.85 5.31
C SER A 30 -6.18 -15.20 3.95
N PRO A 31 -5.04 -15.50 3.30
CA PRO A 31 -4.73 -14.95 1.99
C PRO A 31 -5.87 -15.21 0.99
N THR A 32 -6.15 -14.22 0.14
CA THR A 32 -7.27 -14.28 -0.81
C THR A 32 -6.77 -14.19 -2.25
N LEU A 33 -7.20 -15.12 -3.09
CA LEU A 33 -7.02 -15.08 -4.53
C LEU A 33 -8.25 -14.45 -5.19
N ILE A 34 -8.08 -13.26 -5.76
CA ILE A 34 -9.09 -12.63 -6.62
C ILE A 34 -8.90 -13.15 -8.04
N VAL A 35 -9.92 -13.76 -8.61
CA VAL A 35 -9.84 -14.37 -9.94
C VAL A 35 -10.70 -13.59 -10.92
N MET A 36 -10.05 -12.93 -11.87
CA MET A 36 -10.77 -12.18 -12.91
C MET A 36 -11.37 -13.13 -13.94
N ILE A 37 -12.61 -12.87 -14.36
CA ILE A 37 -13.32 -13.63 -15.39
C ILE A 37 -13.88 -12.68 -16.45
N GLY A 38 -13.85 -13.10 -17.70
CA GLY A 38 -14.60 -12.46 -18.78
C GLY A 38 -13.84 -12.44 -20.11
N LEU A 39 -14.55 -12.09 -21.17
CA LEU A 39 -13.99 -11.99 -22.52
C LEU A 39 -12.90 -10.90 -22.62
N PRO A 40 -12.02 -10.96 -23.63
CA PRO A 40 -11.07 -9.87 -23.90
C PRO A 40 -11.76 -8.51 -24.11
N ALA A 41 -11.05 -7.41 -23.81
CA ALA A 41 -11.59 -6.03 -23.88
C ALA A 41 -12.86 -5.78 -23.04
N ARG A 42 -12.90 -6.35 -21.82
CA ARG A 42 -13.97 -6.14 -20.82
C ARG A 42 -13.42 -5.52 -19.53
N GLY A 43 -12.44 -4.63 -19.61
CA GLY A 43 -11.94 -3.91 -18.43
C GLY A 43 -11.27 -4.72 -17.31
N LYS A 44 -11.02 -6.04 -17.47
CA LYS A 44 -10.40 -6.88 -16.42
C LYS A 44 -9.08 -6.32 -15.88
N THR A 45 -8.12 -6.04 -16.77
CA THR A 45 -6.81 -5.48 -16.37
C THR A 45 -6.95 -4.09 -15.73
N TYR A 46 -7.91 -3.29 -16.17
CA TYR A 46 -8.21 -1.99 -15.57
C TYR A 46 -8.70 -2.15 -14.13
N MET A 47 -9.72 -2.98 -13.91
CA MET A 47 -10.25 -3.24 -12.57
C MET A 47 -9.19 -3.89 -11.67
N SER A 48 -8.39 -4.83 -12.21
CA SER A 48 -7.32 -5.49 -11.46
C SER A 48 -6.32 -4.47 -10.91
N LYS A 49 -5.83 -3.56 -11.76
CA LYS A 49 -4.87 -2.54 -11.32
C LYS A 49 -5.48 -1.52 -10.37
N LYS A 50 -6.68 -1.00 -10.67
CA LYS A 50 -7.37 -0.05 -9.77
C LYS A 50 -7.64 -0.67 -8.40
N LEU A 51 -8.14 -1.90 -8.38
CA LEU A 51 -8.41 -2.64 -7.15
C LEU A 51 -7.13 -2.90 -6.35
N THR A 52 -6.06 -3.35 -7.00
CA THR A 52 -4.76 -3.54 -6.34
C THR A 52 -4.21 -2.23 -5.77
N ARG A 53 -4.30 -1.12 -6.51
CA ARG A 53 -3.88 0.20 -6.04
C ARG A 53 -4.67 0.64 -4.81
N TYR A 54 -5.99 0.48 -4.83
CA TYR A 54 -6.85 0.77 -3.68
C TYR A 54 -6.51 -0.10 -2.47
N LEU A 55 -6.38 -1.41 -2.65
CA LEU A 55 -6.06 -2.33 -1.56
C LEU A 55 -4.70 -2.03 -0.94
N ASN A 56 -3.66 -1.78 -1.75
CA ASN A 56 -2.35 -1.37 -1.25
C ASN A 56 -2.43 -0.01 -0.51
N TRP A 57 -3.19 0.95 -1.04
CA TRP A 57 -3.33 2.26 -0.42
C TRP A 57 -4.00 2.19 0.96
N ILE A 58 -5.02 1.35 1.15
CA ILE A 58 -5.61 1.09 2.48
C ILE A 58 -4.74 0.17 3.36
N GLY A 59 -3.56 -0.24 2.88
CA GLY A 59 -2.56 -1.00 3.61
C GLY A 59 -2.71 -2.53 3.56
N VAL A 60 -3.40 -3.07 2.56
CA VAL A 60 -3.53 -4.52 2.31
C VAL A 60 -2.58 -4.93 1.18
N PRO A 61 -1.46 -5.63 1.47
CA PRO A 61 -0.47 -6.03 0.47
C PRO A 61 -1.10 -6.86 -0.66
N THR A 62 -1.13 -6.26 -1.84
CA THR A 62 -1.82 -6.82 -3.01
C THR A 62 -0.94 -6.76 -4.27
N LYS A 63 -0.92 -7.85 -5.05
CA LYS A 63 -0.14 -7.95 -6.30
C LYS A 63 -0.98 -8.51 -7.45
N VAL A 64 -0.81 -7.96 -8.66
CA VAL A 64 -1.48 -8.45 -9.89
C VAL A 64 -0.58 -9.44 -10.62
N PHE A 65 -1.14 -10.59 -10.97
CA PHE A 65 -0.53 -11.63 -11.81
C PHE A 65 -1.23 -11.64 -13.17
N ASN A 66 -0.68 -10.90 -14.14
CA ASN A 66 -1.28 -10.76 -15.47
C ASN A 66 -0.80 -11.85 -16.42
N LEU A 67 -1.66 -12.81 -16.73
CA LEU A 67 -1.33 -13.94 -17.61
C LEU A 67 -0.91 -13.54 -19.03
N GLY A 68 -1.31 -12.35 -19.45
CA GLY A 68 -0.86 -11.77 -20.71
C GLY A 68 0.65 -11.51 -20.74
N VAL A 69 1.25 -11.14 -19.61
CA VAL A 69 2.71 -10.93 -19.43
C VAL A 69 3.45 -12.26 -19.51
N TYR A 70 3.09 -13.23 -18.66
CA TYR A 70 3.65 -14.58 -18.68
C TYR A 70 3.62 -15.22 -20.08
N ARG A 71 2.49 -15.10 -20.78
CA ARG A 71 2.36 -15.61 -22.15
C ARG A 71 3.25 -14.89 -23.15
N ARG A 72 3.49 -13.57 -23.02
CA ARG A 72 4.40 -12.83 -23.91
C ARG A 72 5.86 -13.19 -23.67
N GLU A 73 6.23 -13.47 -22.42
CA GLU A 73 7.58 -13.93 -22.06
C GLU A 73 7.83 -15.35 -22.60
N ALA A 74 6.83 -16.24 -22.48
CA ALA A 74 6.91 -17.58 -23.03
C ALA A 74 6.88 -17.62 -24.57
N VAL A 75 6.13 -16.71 -25.20
CA VAL A 75 5.93 -16.64 -26.65
C VAL A 75 6.35 -15.27 -27.16
N LYS A 76 7.64 -15.15 -27.54
CA LYS A 76 8.31 -13.89 -27.93
C LYS A 76 7.54 -13.05 -28.98
N ALA A 77 6.72 -13.67 -29.84
CA ALA A 77 5.67 -13.04 -30.62
C ALA A 77 4.71 -14.10 -31.16
N TYR A 78 3.41 -13.79 -31.26
CA TYR A 78 2.44 -14.61 -32.00
C TYR A 78 1.79 -13.75 -33.10
N LYS A 79 1.44 -14.37 -34.24
CA LYS A 79 1.12 -13.64 -35.47
C LYS A 79 -0.33 -13.15 -35.57
N SER A 80 -1.27 -13.85 -34.95
CA SER A 80 -2.71 -13.61 -35.14
C SER A 80 -3.56 -14.25 -34.02
N TYR A 81 -4.87 -14.00 -34.10
CA TYR A 81 -5.91 -14.63 -33.29
C TYR A 81 -5.89 -16.17 -33.31
N ASP A 82 -5.24 -16.81 -34.29
CA ASP A 82 -5.15 -18.28 -34.42
C ASP A 82 -4.51 -18.96 -33.19
N PHE A 83 -3.62 -18.24 -32.49
CA PHE A 83 -3.05 -18.71 -31.22
C PHE A 83 -4.12 -18.90 -30.13
N PHE A 84 -5.26 -18.21 -30.22
CA PHE A 84 -6.31 -18.27 -29.20
C PHE A 84 -7.42 -19.25 -29.48
N ARG A 85 -7.44 -19.87 -30.65
CA ARG A 85 -8.46 -20.87 -30.99
C ARG A 85 -8.45 -22.01 -29.99
N HIS A 86 -9.63 -22.56 -29.69
CA HIS A 86 -9.79 -23.65 -28.73
C HIS A 86 -9.30 -25.00 -29.27
N ASP A 87 -9.29 -25.16 -30.60
CA ASP A 87 -8.80 -26.34 -31.32
C ASP A 87 -7.28 -26.33 -31.55
N ASN A 88 -6.59 -25.24 -31.20
CA ASN A 88 -5.13 -25.16 -31.25
C ASN A 88 -4.52 -25.81 -30.00
N ALA A 89 -4.28 -27.12 -30.06
CA ALA A 89 -3.79 -27.93 -28.94
C ALA A 89 -2.43 -27.44 -28.38
N GLU A 90 -1.51 -27.03 -29.25
CA GLU A 90 -0.20 -26.51 -28.83
C GLU A 90 -0.34 -25.19 -28.06
N ALA A 91 -1.09 -24.24 -28.60
CA ALA A 91 -1.31 -22.96 -27.93
C ALA A 91 -2.13 -23.10 -26.64
N MET A 92 -3.08 -24.04 -26.59
CA MET A 92 -3.79 -24.41 -25.36
C MET A 92 -2.83 -24.94 -24.29
N LYS A 93 -1.90 -25.82 -24.66
CA LYS A 93 -0.86 -26.34 -23.75
C LYS A 93 0.03 -25.22 -23.21
N ILE A 94 0.50 -24.31 -24.08
CA ILE A 94 1.33 -23.16 -23.68
C ILE A 94 0.56 -22.25 -22.73
N ARG A 95 -0.70 -21.89 -23.05
CA ARG A 95 -1.54 -21.03 -22.19
C ARG A 95 -1.86 -21.69 -20.85
N LYS A 96 -2.02 -23.02 -20.81
CA LYS A 96 -2.19 -23.78 -19.55
C LYS A 96 -0.91 -23.73 -18.72
N GLN A 97 0.26 -23.94 -19.35
CA GLN A 97 1.54 -23.85 -18.64
C GLN A 97 1.79 -22.45 -18.05
N CYS A 98 1.50 -21.38 -18.80
CA CYS A 98 1.61 -20.01 -18.29
C CYS A 98 0.71 -19.79 -17.07
N ALA A 99 -0.48 -20.40 -17.04
CA ALA A 99 -1.38 -20.32 -15.90
C ALA A 99 -0.78 -21.01 -14.66
N LEU A 100 -0.20 -22.20 -14.83
CA LEU A 100 0.43 -22.94 -13.74
C LEU A 100 1.64 -22.21 -13.16
N VAL A 101 2.50 -21.64 -14.01
CA VAL A 101 3.65 -20.84 -13.56
C VAL A 101 3.19 -19.65 -12.75
N ALA A 102 2.19 -18.91 -13.24
CA ALA A 102 1.66 -17.75 -12.51
C ALA A 102 0.98 -18.15 -11.18
N LEU A 103 0.37 -19.34 -11.09
CA LEU A 103 -0.18 -19.83 -9.82
C LEU A 103 0.93 -20.21 -8.81
N GLU A 104 2.07 -20.71 -9.26
CA GLU A 104 3.21 -20.92 -8.36
C GLU A 104 3.75 -19.59 -7.83
N ASP A 105 3.86 -18.56 -8.68
CA ASP A 105 4.27 -17.23 -8.22
C ASP A 105 3.24 -16.61 -7.25
N VAL A 106 1.94 -16.87 -7.45
CA VAL A 106 0.89 -16.50 -6.49
C VAL A 106 1.14 -17.16 -5.14
N LYS A 107 1.46 -18.46 -5.13
CA LYS A 107 1.73 -19.21 -3.91
C LYS A 107 2.95 -18.64 -3.18
N THR A 108 4.06 -18.40 -3.89
CA THR A 108 5.26 -17.76 -3.33
C THR A 108 4.91 -16.39 -2.73
N TYR A 109 4.16 -15.56 -3.45
CA TYR A 109 3.78 -14.24 -2.96
C TYR A 109 2.95 -14.29 -1.67
N LEU A 110 1.94 -15.17 -1.61
CA LEU A 110 1.02 -15.25 -0.48
C LEU A 110 1.63 -15.98 0.75
N ASN A 111 2.56 -16.90 0.54
CA ASN A 111 3.16 -17.69 1.62
C ASN A 111 4.53 -17.18 2.08
N GLU A 112 5.33 -16.58 1.19
CA GLU A 112 6.74 -16.28 1.43
C GLU A 112 7.05 -14.78 1.38
N GLU A 113 6.38 -14.00 0.53
CA GLU A 113 6.63 -12.56 0.37
C GLU A 113 5.77 -11.65 1.27
N GLY A 114 4.95 -12.24 2.16
CA GLY A 114 4.04 -11.49 3.05
C GLY A 114 2.83 -10.87 2.35
N GLY A 115 2.49 -11.34 1.14
CA GLY A 115 1.30 -10.93 0.41
C GLY A 115 0.01 -11.40 1.06
N GLN A 116 -1.04 -10.57 1.03
CA GLN A 116 -2.36 -10.94 1.56
C GLN A 116 -3.38 -11.19 0.44
N ILE A 117 -3.27 -10.48 -0.68
CA ILE A 117 -4.19 -10.64 -1.81
C ILE A 117 -3.43 -10.78 -3.12
N ALA A 118 -3.73 -11.82 -3.88
CA ALA A 118 -3.26 -11.97 -5.24
C ALA A 118 -4.41 -11.74 -6.22
N VAL A 119 -4.20 -10.91 -7.23
CA VAL A 119 -5.19 -10.68 -8.31
C VAL A 119 -4.74 -11.42 -9.56
N PHE A 120 -5.41 -12.51 -9.89
CA PHE A 120 -5.13 -13.34 -11.04
C PHE A 120 -5.88 -12.83 -12.29
N ASP A 121 -5.22 -11.96 -13.07
CA ASP A 121 -5.78 -11.31 -14.25
C ASP A 121 -5.61 -12.19 -15.51
N ALA A 122 -6.66 -12.95 -15.80
CA ALA A 122 -6.80 -13.75 -17.01
C ALA A 122 -8.26 -13.78 -17.49
N THR A 123 -8.55 -14.48 -18.60
CA THR A 123 -9.93 -14.62 -19.09
C THR A 123 -10.75 -15.57 -18.23
N ASN A 124 -10.19 -16.70 -17.80
CA ASN A 124 -10.82 -17.72 -16.93
C ASN A 124 -12.28 -18.06 -17.33
N THR A 125 -12.53 -18.09 -18.64
CA THR A 125 -13.88 -18.17 -19.22
C THR A 125 -14.49 -19.58 -19.18
N THR A 126 -13.72 -20.64 -18.91
CA THR A 126 -14.21 -22.02 -18.86
C THR A 126 -14.31 -22.52 -17.42
N ARG A 127 -15.28 -23.40 -17.14
CA ARG A 127 -15.43 -24.07 -15.83
C ARG A 127 -14.18 -24.88 -15.47
N GLU A 128 -13.66 -25.67 -16.41
CA GLU A 128 -12.41 -26.45 -16.23
C GLU A 128 -11.24 -25.59 -15.71
N ARG A 129 -11.07 -24.37 -16.24
CA ARG A 129 -10.01 -23.47 -15.76
C ARG A 129 -10.28 -22.98 -14.34
N ARG A 130 -11.54 -22.67 -14.01
CA ARG A 130 -11.91 -22.20 -12.68
C ARG A 130 -11.81 -23.31 -11.65
N ASP A 131 -12.16 -24.55 -12.01
CA ASP A 131 -12.00 -25.73 -11.16
C ASP A 131 -10.52 -25.97 -10.83
N LEU A 132 -9.63 -25.85 -11.83
CA LEU A 132 -8.18 -25.95 -11.60
C LEU A 132 -7.70 -24.90 -10.59
N ILE A 133 -8.14 -23.65 -10.72
CA ILE A 133 -7.79 -22.57 -9.79
C ILE A 133 -8.39 -22.85 -8.40
N PHE A 134 -9.62 -23.37 -8.35
CA PHE A 134 -10.30 -23.71 -7.11
C PHE A 134 -9.57 -24.83 -6.35
N SER A 135 -9.14 -25.89 -7.04
CA SER A 135 -8.31 -26.96 -6.45
C SER A 135 -7.00 -26.40 -5.89
N PHE A 136 -6.30 -25.54 -6.65
CA PHE A 136 -5.09 -24.87 -6.18
C PHE A 136 -5.33 -24.06 -4.89
N VAL A 137 -6.44 -23.31 -4.83
CA VAL A 137 -6.82 -22.53 -3.64
C VAL A 137 -7.09 -23.44 -2.44
N GLN A 138 -7.79 -24.57 -2.64
CA GLN A 138 -8.07 -25.54 -1.58
C GLN A 138 -6.79 -26.19 -1.04
N GLU A 139 -5.88 -26.60 -1.93
CA GLU A 139 -4.60 -27.23 -1.57
C GLU A 139 -3.71 -26.31 -0.72
N ASN A 140 -3.79 -25.00 -0.95
CA ASN A 140 -2.98 -24.01 -0.23
C ASN A 140 -3.75 -23.29 0.90
N ALA A 141 -4.98 -23.71 1.20
CA ALA A 141 -5.85 -23.09 2.22
C ALA A 141 -6.08 -21.57 2.01
N PHE A 142 -6.11 -21.12 0.77
CA PHE A 142 -6.46 -19.74 0.41
C PHE A 142 -7.98 -19.56 0.35
N LYS A 143 -8.44 -18.31 0.40
CA LYS A 143 -9.80 -17.94 -0.02
C LYS A 143 -9.81 -17.61 -1.51
N VAL A 144 -10.98 -17.70 -2.15
CA VAL A 144 -11.18 -17.26 -3.53
C VAL A 144 -12.36 -16.32 -3.64
N PHE A 145 -12.20 -15.26 -4.44
CA PHE A 145 -13.27 -14.33 -4.79
C PHE A 145 -13.23 -14.04 -6.28
N PHE A 146 -14.29 -14.38 -7.02
CA PHE A 146 -14.31 -14.16 -8.46
C PHE A 146 -14.87 -12.79 -8.83
N VAL A 147 -14.24 -12.12 -9.78
CA VAL A 147 -14.70 -10.84 -10.34
C VAL A 147 -14.92 -11.03 -11.83
N GLU A 148 -16.17 -11.20 -12.24
CA GLU A 148 -16.55 -11.38 -13.63
C GLU A 148 -16.97 -10.04 -14.26
N SER A 149 -16.33 -9.65 -15.37
CA SER A 149 -16.79 -8.52 -16.17
C SER A 149 -17.53 -8.96 -17.41
N VAL A 150 -18.80 -8.57 -17.47
CA VAL A 150 -19.70 -8.85 -18.60
C VAL A 150 -20.05 -7.52 -19.24
N CYS A 151 -19.79 -7.39 -20.54
CA CYS A 151 -20.23 -6.22 -21.30
C CYS A 151 -20.53 -6.65 -22.73
N ASP A 152 -21.75 -6.35 -23.16
CA ASP A 152 -22.29 -6.68 -24.47
C ASP A 152 -22.50 -5.42 -25.33
N ASP A 153 -22.17 -4.24 -24.80
CA ASP A 153 -22.28 -2.94 -25.47
C ASP A 153 -21.15 -2.78 -26.51
N PRO A 154 -21.45 -2.77 -27.83
CA PRO A 154 -20.43 -2.72 -28.87
C PRO A 154 -19.57 -1.45 -28.82
N GLU A 155 -20.13 -0.31 -28.40
CA GLU A 155 -19.41 0.97 -28.36
C GLU A 155 -18.36 0.95 -27.27
N VAL A 156 -18.72 0.46 -26.08
CA VAL A 156 -17.78 0.26 -24.96
C VAL A 156 -16.67 -0.70 -25.36
N ILE A 157 -17.00 -1.78 -26.05
CA ILE A 157 -16.03 -2.79 -26.50
C ILE A 157 -15.04 -2.16 -27.48
N ALA A 158 -15.54 -1.41 -28.47
CA ALA A 158 -14.70 -0.72 -29.45
C ALA A 158 -13.78 0.31 -28.76
N ALA A 159 -14.32 1.12 -27.85
CA ALA A 159 -13.54 2.09 -27.07
C ALA A 159 -12.41 1.42 -26.27
N ASN A 160 -12.72 0.33 -25.55
CA ASN A 160 -11.73 -0.43 -24.78
C ASN A 160 -10.61 -1.02 -25.65
N ILE A 161 -10.92 -1.47 -26.88
CA ILE A 161 -9.92 -1.99 -27.81
C ILE A 161 -9.02 -0.84 -28.29
N LEU A 162 -9.61 0.30 -28.67
CA LEU A 162 -8.87 1.46 -29.15
C LEU A 162 -7.94 2.05 -28.10
N GLU A 163 -8.42 2.21 -26.86
CA GLU A 163 -7.66 2.83 -25.78
C GLU A 163 -6.49 1.96 -25.31
N VAL A 164 -6.72 0.66 -25.13
CA VAL A 164 -5.82 -0.21 -24.35
C VAL A 164 -5.09 -1.24 -25.21
N LYS A 165 -5.63 -1.60 -26.37
CA LYS A 165 -5.13 -2.71 -27.19
C LYS A 165 -4.40 -2.29 -28.44
N VAL A 166 -4.71 -1.12 -28.98
CA VAL A 166 -3.91 -0.51 -30.06
C VAL A 166 -2.50 -0.16 -29.60
N SER A 167 -2.33 0.20 -28.32
CA SER A 167 -1.03 0.48 -27.68
C SER A 167 -0.43 -0.75 -26.97
N SER A 168 -1.03 -1.94 -27.13
CA SER A 168 -0.57 -3.14 -26.44
C SER A 168 0.69 -3.71 -27.10
N PRO A 169 1.65 -4.25 -26.31
CA PRO A 169 2.80 -4.98 -26.84
C PRO A 169 2.45 -6.23 -27.64
N ASP A 170 1.19 -6.68 -27.59
CA ASP A 170 0.68 -7.79 -28.40
C ASP A 170 0.63 -7.44 -29.90
N TYR A 171 0.66 -6.15 -30.27
CA TYR A 171 0.57 -5.69 -31.66
C TYR A 171 1.74 -4.74 -32.01
N PRO A 172 2.42 -4.93 -33.15
CA PRO A 172 3.39 -3.94 -33.64
C PRO A 172 2.66 -2.64 -34.01
N GLU A 173 3.32 -1.48 -33.83
CA GLU A 173 2.73 -0.12 -33.99
C GLU A 173 2.13 0.20 -35.38
N THR A 174 2.23 -0.72 -36.34
CA THR A 174 1.84 -0.52 -37.73
C THR A 174 0.49 -1.17 -38.02
N HIS A 175 -0.52 -0.31 -38.26
CA HIS A 175 -1.89 -0.59 -38.76
C HIS A 175 -3.01 -0.89 -37.72
N ARG A 176 -3.57 0.18 -37.14
CA ARG A 176 -4.70 0.15 -36.17
C ARG A 176 -5.92 -0.66 -36.64
N GLU A 177 -6.28 -0.59 -37.92
CA GLU A 177 -7.45 -1.31 -38.47
C GLU A 177 -7.27 -2.83 -38.43
N ARG A 178 -6.05 -3.32 -38.71
CA ARG A 178 -5.72 -4.74 -38.64
C ARG A 178 -5.72 -5.26 -37.21
N VAL A 179 -5.30 -4.43 -36.25
CA VAL A 179 -5.36 -4.74 -34.81
C VAL A 179 -6.80 -4.93 -34.35
N MET A 180 -7.71 -4.05 -34.78
CA MET A 180 -9.13 -4.15 -34.43
C MET A 180 -9.74 -5.46 -34.95
N ASP A 181 -9.56 -5.77 -36.24
CA ASP A 181 -10.10 -7.00 -36.86
C ASP A 181 -9.55 -8.28 -36.19
N ASP A 182 -8.23 -8.35 -35.97
CA ASP A 182 -7.61 -9.48 -35.27
C ASP A 182 -8.15 -9.63 -33.85
N PHE A 183 -8.30 -8.52 -33.11
CA PHE A 183 -8.77 -8.55 -31.73
C PHE A 183 -10.25 -8.96 -31.63
N LEU A 184 -11.09 -8.55 -32.59
CA LEU A 184 -12.48 -8.99 -32.67
C LEU A 184 -12.55 -10.50 -32.93
N LYS A 185 -11.77 -11.03 -33.88
CA LYS A 185 -11.67 -12.48 -34.14
C LYS A 185 -11.15 -13.25 -32.91
N ARG A 186 -10.20 -12.67 -32.17
CA ARG A 186 -9.74 -13.20 -30.88
C ARG A 186 -10.89 -13.28 -29.87
N ILE A 187 -11.76 -12.28 -29.77
CA ILE A 187 -12.94 -12.33 -28.89
C ILE A 187 -13.86 -13.47 -29.29
N GLU A 188 -14.14 -13.63 -30.60
CA GLU A 188 -14.95 -14.74 -31.11
C GLU A 188 -14.38 -16.11 -30.72
N CYS A 189 -13.05 -16.29 -30.75
CA CYS A 189 -12.42 -17.53 -30.29
C CYS A 189 -12.78 -17.89 -28.84
N TYR A 190 -12.87 -16.89 -27.94
CA TYR A 190 -13.22 -17.12 -26.54
C TYR A 190 -14.73 -17.29 -26.32
N LYS A 191 -15.58 -16.68 -27.16
CA LYS A 191 -17.03 -16.84 -27.05
C LYS A 191 -17.47 -18.29 -27.23
N VAL A 192 -16.81 -19.04 -28.11
CA VAL A 192 -17.13 -20.47 -28.38
C VAL A 192 -17.15 -21.32 -27.12
N THR A 193 -16.27 -21.04 -26.15
CA THR A 193 -16.11 -21.85 -24.94
C THR A 193 -16.46 -21.10 -23.66
N TYR A 194 -16.98 -19.87 -23.76
CA TYR A 194 -17.27 -19.05 -22.60
C TYR A 194 -18.48 -19.59 -21.84
N GLN A 195 -18.25 -19.94 -20.58
CA GLN A 195 -19.25 -20.36 -19.61
C GLN A 195 -19.28 -19.31 -18.49
N PRO A 196 -20.19 -18.31 -18.56
CA PRO A 196 -20.34 -17.31 -17.51
C PRO A 196 -20.59 -17.94 -16.14
N LEU A 197 -20.34 -17.20 -15.05
CA LEU A 197 -20.72 -17.69 -13.72
C LEU A 197 -22.25 -17.88 -13.64
N ASP A 198 -22.68 -18.93 -12.98
CA ASP A 198 -24.08 -19.31 -12.84
C ASP A 198 -24.48 -19.39 -11.35
N PRO A 199 -25.05 -18.31 -10.78
CA PRO A 199 -25.42 -18.27 -9.37
C PRO A 199 -26.53 -19.25 -8.99
N ASP A 200 -27.34 -19.71 -9.95
CA ASP A 200 -28.56 -20.46 -9.67
C ASP A 200 -28.28 -21.96 -9.64
N GLU A 201 -27.33 -22.45 -10.44
CA GLU A 201 -26.98 -23.88 -10.52
C GLU A 201 -25.52 -24.16 -10.15
N TYR A 202 -24.60 -24.02 -11.10
CA TYR A 202 -23.24 -24.56 -10.99
C TYR A 202 -22.37 -23.80 -9.98
N ASP A 203 -22.40 -22.47 -10.02
CA ASP A 203 -21.52 -21.59 -9.24
C ASP A 203 -22.21 -21.05 -7.96
N LYS A 204 -23.39 -21.58 -7.58
CA LYS A 204 -24.20 -21.11 -6.43
C LYS A 204 -23.47 -21.03 -5.09
N HIS A 205 -22.41 -21.82 -4.94
CA HIS A 205 -21.63 -21.93 -3.72
C HIS A 205 -20.39 -21.03 -3.71
N LEU A 206 -20.03 -20.44 -4.85
CA LEU A 206 -18.84 -19.60 -5.01
C LEU A 206 -19.11 -18.16 -4.56
N SER A 207 -18.07 -17.52 -4.03
CA SER A 207 -18.06 -16.10 -3.66
C SER A 207 -17.67 -15.26 -4.88
N PHE A 208 -18.55 -14.39 -5.36
CA PHE A 208 -18.24 -13.60 -6.56
C PHE A 208 -19.05 -12.32 -6.71
N ILE A 209 -18.57 -11.46 -7.61
CA ILE A 209 -19.29 -10.31 -8.16
C ILE A 209 -19.24 -10.35 -9.69
N LYS A 210 -20.40 -10.18 -10.32
CA LYS A 210 -20.54 -9.87 -11.75
C LYS A 210 -20.72 -8.37 -11.91
N VAL A 211 -19.80 -7.73 -12.62
CA VAL A 211 -19.88 -6.33 -13.02
C VAL A 211 -20.41 -6.28 -14.45
N MET A 212 -21.66 -5.85 -14.63
CA MET A 212 -22.36 -5.88 -15.91
C MET A 212 -22.47 -4.50 -16.53
N ASN A 213 -22.12 -4.42 -17.82
CA ASN A 213 -22.17 -3.21 -18.64
C ASN A 213 -21.54 -2.03 -17.91
N VAL A 214 -20.28 -2.19 -17.52
CA VAL A 214 -19.46 -1.09 -17.00
C VAL A 214 -20.04 -0.51 -15.69
N GLY A 215 -20.46 -1.39 -14.79
CA GLY A 215 -20.99 -0.99 -13.49
C GLY A 215 -22.44 -0.50 -13.50
N ARG A 216 -23.17 -0.64 -14.63
CA ARG A 216 -24.62 -0.34 -14.66
C ARG A 216 -25.44 -1.28 -13.78
N ARG A 217 -25.00 -2.54 -13.66
CA ARG A 217 -25.64 -3.54 -12.79
C ARG A 217 -24.59 -4.44 -12.16
N PHE A 218 -24.90 -4.94 -10.98
CA PHE A 218 -24.07 -5.87 -10.24
C PHE A 218 -24.88 -7.08 -9.80
N LEU A 219 -24.26 -8.25 -9.77
CA LEU A 219 -24.79 -9.43 -9.10
C LEU A 219 -23.70 -9.94 -8.16
N VAL A 220 -24.00 -9.96 -6.87
CA VAL A 220 -23.07 -10.38 -5.82
C VAL A 220 -23.59 -11.68 -5.21
N ASN A 221 -22.72 -12.69 -5.08
CA ASN A 221 -23.05 -13.96 -4.46
C ASN A 221 -22.07 -14.26 -3.30
N ARG A 222 -22.63 -14.63 -2.14
CA ARG A 222 -21.91 -15.18 -0.96
C ARG A 222 -20.63 -14.44 -0.57
N VAL A 223 -20.73 -13.15 -0.21
CA VAL A 223 -19.61 -12.41 0.41
C VAL A 223 -19.26 -13.06 1.76
N GLN A 224 -18.01 -13.48 1.93
CA GLN A 224 -17.57 -14.27 3.09
C GLN A 224 -16.97 -13.45 4.23
N ASP A 225 -16.37 -12.31 3.93
CA ASP A 225 -15.63 -11.53 4.93
C ASP A 225 -15.58 -10.03 4.62
N TYR A 226 -14.92 -9.30 5.52
CA TYR A 226 -14.74 -7.85 5.44
C TYR A 226 -14.06 -7.42 4.14
N ILE A 227 -13.00 -8.12 3.72
CA ILE A 227 -12.22 -7.70 2.56
C ILE A 227 -13.00 -7.90 1.26
N GLN A 228 -13.75 -9.00 1.13
CA GLN A 228 -14.66 -9.19 0.00
C GLN A 228 -15.76 -8.13 -0.02
N SER A 229 -16.30 -7.73 1.13
CA SER A 229 -17.27 -6.64 1.23
C SER A 229 -16.68 -5.31 0.75
N LYS A 230 -15.44 -4.98 1.16
CA LYS A 230 -14.71 -3.79 0.68
C LYS A 230 -14.43 -3.83 -0.82
N ILE A 231 -14.03 -4.98 -1.36
CA ILE A 231 -13.82 -5.17 -2.79
C ILE A 231 -15.12 -4.91 -3.56
N VAL A 232 -16.24 -5.49 -3.11
CA VAL A 232 -17.57 -5.25 -3.71
C VAL A 232 -17.92 -3.77 -3.67
N TYR A 233 -17.78 -3.13 -2.51
CA TYR A 233 -18.06 -1.70 -2.34
C TYR A 233 -17.20 -0.83 -3.27
N TYR A 234 -15.90 -1.11 -3.38
CA TYR A 234 -15.02 -0.40 -4.30
C TYR A 234 -15.44 -0.57 -5.76
N LEU A 235 -15.67 -1.81 -6.20
CA LEU A 235 -16.05 -2.11 -7.58
C LEU A 235 -17.40 -1.51 -7.97
N MET A 236 -18.29 -1.27 -7.00
CA MET A 236 -19.57 -0.60 -7.22
C MET A 236 -19.45 0.92 -7.41
N ASN A 237 -18.36 1.53 -6.95
CA ASN A 237 -18.15 2.98 -7.01
C ASN A 237 -17.21 3.43 -8.12
N ILE A 238 -16.41 2.53 -8.71
CA ILE A 238 -15.55 2.89 -9.84
C ILE A 238 -16.35 3.06 -11.13
N HIS A 239 -16.01 4.07 -11.91
CA HIS A 239 -16.43 4.21 -13.30
C HIS A 239 -15.24 4.37 -14.25
N VAL A 240 -15.48 4.13 -15.55
CA VAL A 240 -14.48 4.31 -16.64
C VAL A 240 -14.72 5.58 -17.46
N HIS A 241 -15.69 6.43 -17.09
CA HIS A 241 -15.81 7.72 -17.74
C HIS A 241 -14.55 8.55 -17.50
N SER A 242 -14.06 9.20 -18.55
CA SER A 242 -12.93 10.12 -18.43
C SER A 242 -13.38 11.36 -17.68
N HIS A 243 -12.62 11.74 -16.66
CA HIS A 243 -12.87 12.92 -15.84
C HIS A 243 -11.53 13.50 -15.34
N SER A 244 -11.56 14.75 -14.90
CA SER A 244 -10.38 15.42 -14.34
C SER A 244 -10.59 15.72 -12.86
N ILE A 245 -9.60 15.35 -12.05
CA ILE A 245 -9.56 15.70 -10.63
C ILE A 245 -8.50 16.78 -10.45
N TYR A 246 -8.87 17.91 -9.88
CA TYR A 246 -7.99 19.02 -9.59
C TYR A 246 -7.68 19.01 -8.09
N LEU A 247 -6.40 18.92 -7.73
CA LEU A 247 -5.96 19.02 -6.35
C LEU A 247 -5.16 20.29 -6.18
N CYS A 248 -5.46 21.07 -5.15
CA CYS A 248 -4.58 22.12 -4.68
C CYS A 248 -4.67 22.24 -3.15
N ARG A 249 -3.69 22.92 -2.57
CA ARG A 249 -3.79 23.34 -1.17
C ARG A 249 -4.64 24.61 -1.09
N HIS A 250 -5.05 24.96 0.13
CA HIS A 250 -5.43 26.34 0.45
C HIS A 250 -4.35 27.34 0.01
N GLY A 251 -4.73 28.61 -0.19
CA GLY A 251 -3.76 29.70 -0.31
C GLY A 251 -2.86 29.80 0.93
N GLU A 252 -1.67 30.40 0.80
CA GLU A 252 -0.74 30.61 1.91
C GLU A 252 -1.47 31.19 3.14
N SER A 253 -1.31 30.55 4.31
CA SER A 253 -1.89 31.01 5.57
C SER A 253 -0.90 31.75 6.46
N GLU A 254 -1.39 32.47 7.46
CA GLU A 254 -0.53 33.15 8.46
C GLU A 254 0.38 32.16 9.20
N HIS A 255 -0.10 30.95 9.53
CA HIS A 255 0.76 29.90 10.10
C HIS A 255 1.84 29.42 9.13
N ASN A 256 1.57 29.40 7.81
CA ASN A 256 2.63 29.06 6.85
C ASN A 256 3.75 30.10 6.89
N VAL A 257 3.41 31.38 6.88
CA VAL A 257 4.38 32.49 6.96
C VAL A 257 5.22 32.40 8.24
N GLN A 258 4.61 31.99 9.36
CA GLN A 258 5.27 31.81 10.65
C GLN A 258 6.00 30.47 10.81
N GLY A 259 5.90 29.55 9.83
CA GLY A 259 6.49 28.21 9.91
C GLY A 259 5.84 27.28 10.95
N ARG A 260 4.59 27.56 11.35
CA ARG A 260 3.81 26.76 12.30
C ARG A 260 3.00 25.67 11.61
N ILE A 261 2.89 24.50 12.23
CA ILE A 261 2.04 23.40 11.75
C ILE A 261 0.65 23.46 12.38
N GLY A 262 -0.34 22.86 11.73
CA GLY A 262 -1.70 22.78 12.28
C GLY A 262 -2.42 24.13 12.44
N GLY A 263 -3.34 24.17 13.40
CA GLY A 263 -4.19 25.29 13.76
C GLY A 263 -5.26 25.61 12.71
N ASP A 264 -5.95 26.73 12.94
CA ASP A 264 -7.04 27.23 12.08
C ASP A 264 -6.84 28.70 11.69
N SER A 265 -5.61 29.05 11.28
CA SER A 265 -5.27 30.40 10.82
C SER A 265 -5.93 30.77 9.49
N GLU A 266 -6.10 32.07 9.30
CA GLU A 266 -6.62 32.67 8.06
C GLU A 266 -5.57 32.71 6.94
N LEU A 267 -6.03 33.02 5.73
CA LEU A 267 -5.16 33.31 4.59
C LEU A 267 -4.31 34.57 4.82
N SER A 268 -3.05 34.49 4.39
CA SER A 268 -2.18 35.65 4.24
C SER A 268 -2.65 36.53 3.07
N PRO A 269 -2.12 37.76 2.91
CA PRO A 269 -2.39 38.57 1.73
C PRO A 269 -2.07 37.85 0.41
N ARG A 270 -0.99 37.06 0.36
CA ARG A 270 -0.63 36.24 -0.82
C ARG A 270 -1.57 35.06 -0.99
N GLY A 271 -2.05 34.47 0.10
CA GLY A 271 -3.07 33.42 0.04
C GLY A 271 -4.39 33.90 -0.57
N ARG A 272 -4.82 35.12 -0.24
CA ARG A 272 -5.99 35.76 -0.88
C ARG A 272 -5.76 36.02 -2.37
N GLN A 273 -4.58 36.51 -2.73
CA GLN A 273 -4.21 36.70 -4.15
C GLN A 273 -4.26 35.37 -4.93
N PHE A 274 -3.75 34.27 -4.35
CA PHE A 274 -3.87 32.94 -4.96
C PHE A 274 -5.33 32.53 -5.17
N ALA A 275 -6.20 32.78 -4.20
CA ALA A 275 -7.62 32.44 -4.32
C ALA A 275 -8.29 33.18 -5.51
N SER A 276 -7.98 34.46 -5.70
CA SER A 276 -8.47 35.23 -6.85
C SER A 276 -7.90 34.70 -8.18
N THR A 277 -6.61 34.35 -8.24
CA THR A 277 -6.02 33.75 -9.45
C THR A 277 -6.54 32.33 -9.72
N LEU A 278 -6.90 31.57 -8.68
CA LEU A 278 -7.54 30.26 -8.83
C LEU A 278 -8.92 30.38 -9.49
N ARG A 279 -9.67 31.43 -9.17
CA ARG A 279 -10.93 31.74 -9.85
C ARG A 279 -10.70 32.00 -11.34
N GLU A 280 -9.74 32.86 -11.68
CA GLU A 280 -9.39 33.16 -13.07
C GLU A 280 -9.02 31.89 -13.84
N PHE A 281 -8.23 30.99 -13.22
CA PHE A 281 -7.87 29.70 -13.80
C PHE A 281 -9.10 28.84 -14.13
N ILE A 282 -10.08 28.74 -13.21
CA ILE A 282 -11.30 27.96 -13.41
C ILE A 282 -12.14 28.54 -14.57
N GLU A 283 -12.26 29.86 -14.63
CA GLU A 283 -12.99 30.57 -15.68
C GLU A 283 -12.31 30.39 -17.06
N GLU A 284 -10.98 30.51 -17.12
CA GLU A 284 -10.20 30.34 -18.36
C GLU A 284 -10.30 28.91 -18.91
N HIS A 285 -10.20 27.91 -18.03
CA HIS A 285 -10.23 26.50 -18.42
C HIS A 285 -11.67 25.98 -18.66
N LYS A 286 -12.68 26.84 -18.47
CA LYS A 286 -14.11 26.53 -18.69
C LYS A 286 -14.53 25.22 -18.04
N LEU A 287 -14.18 25.05 -16.76
CA LEU A 287 -14.48 23.85 -15.99
C LEU A 287 -15.99 23.81 -15.65
N SER A 288 -16.83 23.43 -16.62
CA SER A 288 -18.27 23.26 -16.43
C SER A 288 -18.56 22.07 -15.52
N ASP A 289 -19.59 22.18 -14.68
CA ASP A 289 -20.03 21.17 -13.71
C ASP A 289 -18.94 20.75 -12.69
N LEU A 290 -18.01 21.66 -12.39
CA LEU A 290 -16.97 21.44 -11.38
C LEU A 290 -17.55 21.44 -9.98
N LYS A 291 -17.41 20.31 -9.27
CA LYS A 291 -17.68 20.25 -7.83
C LYS A 291 -16.47 20.75 -7.05
N VAL A 292 -16.69 21.59 -6.05
CA VAL A 292 -15.61 22.10 -5.19
C VAL A 292 -15.76 21.53 -3.79
N TRP A 293 -14.70 20.90 -3.28
CA TRP A 293 -14.64 20.37 -1.93
C TRP A 293 -13.55 21.05 -1.12
N THR A 294 -13.87 21.35 0.13
CA THR A 294 -12.94 21.95 1.09
C THR A 294 -12.88 21.11 2.36
N SER A 295 -11.88 21.39 3.21
CA SER A 295 -11.98 21.00 4.60
C SER A 295 -12.91 21.94 5.38
N GLN A 296 -13.04 21.73 6.69
CA GLN A 296 -13.73 22.66 7.60
C GLN A 296 -12.80 23.73 8.20
N LEU A 297 -11.55 23.83 7.73
CA LEU A 297 -10.58 24.80 8.24
C LEU A 297 -10.63 26.09 7.40
N ARG A 298 -10.57 27.23 8.08
CA ARG A 298 -10.82 28.59 7.55
C ARG A 298 -10.05 28.86 6.27
N ARG A 299 -8.76 28.52 6.23
CA ARG A 299 -7.91 28.72 5.05
C ARG A 299 -8.42 28.04 3.77
N THR A 300 -9.02 26.84 3.86
CA THR A 300 -9.60 26.17 2.68
C THR A 300 -10.93 26.80 2.29
N ILE A 301 -11.74 27.17 3.28
CA ILE A 301 -13.04 27.83 3.10
C ILE A 301 -12.85 29.20 2.43
N GLN A 302 -11.97 30.05 2.96
CA GLN A 302 -11.65 31.36 2.39
C GLN A 302 -11.11 31.27 0.96
N THR A 303 -10.36 30.20 0.64
CA THR A 303 -9.89 29.97 -0.73
C THR A 303 -11.06 29.66 -1.67
N ALA A 304 -12.05 28.88 -1.21
CA ALA A 304 -13.21 28.50 -2.00
C ALA A 304 -14.26 29.62 -2.13
N GLU A 305 -14.43 30.44 -1.08
CA GLU A 305 -15.36 31.58 -1.08
C GLU A 305 -15.05 32.57 -2.21
N GLU A 306 -13.77 32.80 -2.48
CA GLU A 306 -13.30 33.70 -3.55
C GLU A 306 -13.70 33.20 -4.95
N LEU A 307 -13.93 31.90 -5.12
CA LEU A 307 -14.29 31.31 -6.42
C LEU A 307 -15.71 31.68 -6.87
N GLY A 308 -16.59 32.10 -5.94
CA GLY A 308 -17.97 32.46 -6.26
C GLY A 308 -18.85 31.30 -6.73
N VAL A 309 -18.46 30.05 -6.45
CA VAL A 309 -19.21 28.84 -6.78
C VAL A 309 -19.60 28.05 -5.53
N PRO A 310 -20.67 27.23 -5.58
CA PRO A 310 -21.01 26.35 -4.45
C PRO A 310 -19.87 25.37 -4.14
N TYR A 311 -19.62 25.17 -2.85
CA TYR A 311 -18.62 24.21 -2.37
C TYR A 311 -19.17 23.40 -1.19
N GLU A 312 -18.63 22.20 -1.00
CA GLU A 312 -18.99 21.30 0.09
C GLU A 312 -17.83 21.18 1.09
N GLN A 313 -18.14 21.28 2.38
CA GLN A 313 -17.14 21.18 3.44
C GLN A 313 -17.11 19.77 4.02
N TRP A 314 -15.95 19.13 3.99
CA TRP A 314 -15.75 17.78 4.46
C TRP A 314 -14.79 17.79 5.65
N LYS A 315 -15.28 17.45 6.86
CA LYS A 315 -14.43 17.37 8.06
C LYS A 315 -13.24 16.42 7.86
N ILE A 316 -13.46 15.33 7.14
CA ILE A 316 -12.43 14.32 6.83
C ILE A 316 -11.36 14.81 5.85
N LEU A 317 -11.50 16.02 5.27
CA LEU A 317 -10.44 16.70 4.53
C LEU A 317 -9.58 17.63 5.41
N ASN A 318 -9.82 17.72 6.72
CA ASN A 318 -8.97 18.54 7.61
C ASN A 318 -7.52 18.03 7.60
N GLU A 319 -6.57 18.94 7.84
CA GLU A 319 -5.15 18.59 7.90
C GLU A 319 -4.90 17.50 8.95
N ILE A 320 -3.76 16.81 8.82
CA ILE A 320 -3.30 15.87 9.86
C ILE A 320 -3.25 16.56 11.23
N ASP A 321 -3.87 15.94 12.23
CA ASP A 321 -3.87 16.43 13.60
C ASP A 321 -2.48 16.20 14.24
N ALA A 322 -1.79 17.28 14.61
CA ALA A 322 -0.49 17.21 15.26
C ALA A 322 -0.58 17.05 16.79
N GLY A 323 -1.79 16.93 17.36
CA GLY A 323 -2.01 16.72 18.79
C GLY A 323 -1.35 17.79 19.65
N VAL A 324 -0.49 17.37 20.57
CA VAL A 324 0.27 18.30 21.44
C VAL A 324 1.23 19.23 20.69
N CYS A 325 1.53 18.92 19.42
CA CYS A 325 2.43 19.70 18.56
C CYS A 325 1.68 20.71 17.65
N GLU A 326 0.37 20.85 17.79
CA GLU A 326 -0.42 21.87 17.08
C GLU A 326 0.11 23.29 17.34
N GLU A 327 0.09 24.13 16.30
CA GLU A 327 0.54 25.53 16.32
C GLU A 327 2.03 25.78 16.63
N MET A 328 2.85 24.72 16.72
CA MET A 328 4.29 24.81 16.93
C MET A 328 5.07 24.92 15.61
N THR A 329 6.26 25.52 15.64
CA THR A 329 7.23 25.38 14.55
C THR A 329 7.99 24.06 14.68
N TYR A 330 8.57 23.56 13.60
CA TYR A 330 9.42 22.35 13.68
C TYR A 330 10.62 22.52 14.63
N GLU A 331 11.18 23.73 14.72
CA GLU A 331 12.25 24.04 15.67
C GLU A 331 11.76 23.95 17.13
N MET A 332 10.56 24.46 17.42
CA MET A 332 9.95 24.31 18.74
C MET A 332 9.72 22.83 19.07
N ILE A 333 9.20 22.04 18.13
CA ILE A 333 8.99 20.60 18.33
C ILE A 333 10.32 19.90 18.60
N GLN A 334 11.36 20.21 17.84
CA GLN A 334 12.69 19.62 18.04
C GLN A 334 13.28 19.94 19.42
N ASN A 335 13.06 21.17 19.92
CA ASN A 335 13.57 21.60 21.22
C ASN A 335 12.73 21.08 22.39
N THR A 336 11.40 21.02 22.25
CA THR A 336 10.47 20.60 23.32
C THR A 336 10.28 19.09 23.38
N PHE A 337 10.23 18.42 22.22
CA PHE A 337 9.99 16.98 22.07
C PHE A 337 11.05 16.35 21.14
N PRO A 338 12.35 16.35 21.51
CA PRO A 338 13.43 15.88 20.65
C PRO A 338 13.31 14.41 20.24
N GLU A 339 12.82 13.56 21.14
CA GLU A 339 12.59 12.13 20.88
C GLU A 339 11.48 11.93 19.85
N GLU A 340 10.34 12.60 20.02
CA GLU A 340 9.21 12.59 19.08
C GLU A 340 9.62 13.07 17.68
N PHE A 341 10.41 14.15 17.62
CA PHE A 341 10.95 14.67 16.37
C PHE A 341 11.81 13.63 15.65
N ALA A 342 12.68 12.92 16.38
CA ALA A 342 13.54 11.88 15.83
C ALA A 342 12.75 10.63 15.40
N LEU A 343 11.77 10.19 16.19
CA LEU A 343 10.91 9.04 15.85
C LEU A 343 10.11 9.32 14.57
N ARG A 344 9.57 10.53 14.43
CA ARG A 344 8.86 10.94 13.22
C ARG A 344 9.75 10.98 11.98
N ASP A 345 11.02 11.30 12.14
CA ASP A 345 11.99 11.30 11.05
C ASP A 345 12.38 9.89 10.60
N GLN A 346 12.40 8.94 11.53
CA GLN A 346 12.73 7.53 11.26
C GLN A 346 11.58 6.82 10.54
N ASP A 347 10.34 6.99 11.01
CA ASP A 347 9.16 6.34 10.42
C ASP A 347 7.98 7.31 10.31
N LYS A 348 8.09 8.24 9.36
CA LYS A 348 7.11 9.32 9.18
C LYS A 348 5.72 8.83 8.80
N TYR A 349 5.58 7.63 8.23
CA TYR A 349 4.28 7.12 7.80
C TYR A 349 3.49 6.57 9.01
N HIS A 350 4.13 5.74 9.83
CA HIS A 350 3.48 5.11 10.98
C HIS A 350 3.52 5.96 12.25
N TYR A 351 4.45 6.91 12.37
CA TYR A 351 4.54 7.81 13.51
C TYR A 351 3.21 8.55 13.71
N ARG A 352 2.63 8.40 14.90
CA ARG A 352 1.43 9.10 15.35
C ARG A 352 1.83 10.16 16.37
N TYR A 353 1.46 11.41 16.12
CA TYR A 353 1.67 12.47 17.11
C TYR A 353 0.96 12.15 18.43
N PRO A 354 1.55 12.48 19.61
CA PRO A 354 0.86 12.32 20.88
C PRO A 354 -0.45 13.12 20.92
N GLY A 355 -1.57 12.41 21.07
CA GLY A 355 -2.91 13.01 21.01
C GLY A 355 -3.37 13.43 19.61
N GLY A 356 -2.66 13.02 18.55
CA GLY A 356 -2.96 13.35 17.16
C GLY A 356 -3.01 12.13 16.23
N GLU A 357 -2.66 12.34 14.96
CA GLU A 357 -2.77 11.37 13.88
C GLU A 357 -1.39 10.97 13.28
N SER A 358 -1.34 9.78 12.67
CA SER A 358 -0.30 9.38 11.71
C SER A 358 -0.77 9.56 10.26
N TYR A 359 0.13 9.38 9.28
CA TYR A 359 -0.30 9.31 7.88
C TYR A 359 -1.16 8.07 7.60
N GLN A 360 -0.94 6.97 8.34
CA GLN A 360 -1.78 5.78 8.26
C GLN A 360 -3.22 6.06 8.74
N ASP A 361 -3.39 6.82 9.83
CA ASP A 361 -4.72 7.27 10.29
C ASP A 361 -5.40 8.14 9.25
N LEU A 362 -4.62 9.05 8.64
CA LEU A 362 -5.11 9.95 7.60
C LEU A 362 -5.58 9.20 6.35
N VAL A 363 -4.86 8.15 5.93
CA VAL A 363 -5.29 7.26 4.84
C VAL A 363 -6.65 6.62 5.15
N GLN A 364 -6.83 6.08 6.35
CA GLN A 364 -8.10 5.48 6.76
C GLN A 364 -9.23 6.52 6.78
N ARG A 365 -8.96 7.72 7.29
CA ARG A 365 -9.92 8.84 7.33
C ARG A 365 -10.31 9.32 5.93
N LEU A 366 -9.40 9.27 4.96
CA LEU A 366 -9.62 9.74 3.59
C LEU A 366 -10.25 8.68 2.67
N GLU A 367 -10.42 7.43 3.12
CA GLU A 367 -11.03 6.39 2.31
C GLU A 367 -12.38 6.81 1.70
N PRO A 368 -13.33 7.42 2.44
CA PRO A 368 -14.60 7.87 1.87
C PRO A 368 -14.43 8.95 0.79
N VAL A 369 -13.41 9.81 0.91
CA VAL A 369 -13.09 10.83 -0.11
C VAL A 369 -12.63 10.16 -1.40
N ILE A 370 -11.76 9.15 -1.31
CA ILE A 370 -11.30 8.40 -2.49
C ILE A 370 -12.48 7.72 -3.19
N MET A 371 -13.41 7.13 -2.45
CA MET A 371 -14.60 6.49 -3.04
C MET A 371 -15.45 7.51 -3.78
N GLU A 372 -15.64 8.70 -3.20
CA GLU A 372 -16.41 9.75 -3.86
C GLU A 372 -15.67 10.30 -5.09
N LEU A 373 -14.35 10.47 -5.04
CA LEU A 373 -13.56 10.89 -6.20
C LEU A 373 -13.60 9.87 -7.34
N GLU A 374 -13.67 8.58 -7.03
CA GLU A 374 -13.81 7.51 -8.04
C GLU A 374 -15.22 7.46 -8.66
N ARG A 375 -16.22 8.03 -7.99
CA ARG A 375 -17.64 8.08 -8.42
C ARG A 375 -17.99 9.35 -9.20
N GLN A 376 -17.29 10.45 -8.92
CA GLN A 376 -17.61 11.77 -9.43
C GLN A 376 -16.88 12.10 -10.73
N GLY A 377 -17.45 13.05 -11.48
CA GLY A 377 -16.83 13.63 -12.66
C GLY A 377 -15.72 14.63 -12.32
N ASN A 378 -15.86 15.86 -12.79
CA ASN A 378 -14.86 16.91 -12.54
C ASN A 378 -14.97 17.44 -11.10
N VAL A 379 -13.90 17.32 -10.32
CA VAL A 379 -13.86 17.76 -8.91
C VAL A 379 -12.59 18.57 -8.66
N LEU A 380 -12.72 19.70 -7.96
CA LEU A 380 -11.63 20.46 -7.37
C LEU A 380 -11.62 20.22 -5.85
N VAL A 381 -10.52 19.71 -5.32
CA VAL A 381 -10.31 19.52 -3.88
C VAL A 381 -9.29 20.52 -3.37
N ILE A 382 -9.75 21.46 -2.53
CA ILE A 382 -8.92 22.45 -1.85
C ILE A 382 -8.64 21.93 -0.43
N CYS A 383 -7.43 21.45 -0.21
CA CYS A 383 -7.06 20.75 1.03
C CYS A 383 -5.72 21.22 1.60
N HIS A 384 -4.96 20.32 2.21
CA HIS A 384 -3.77 20.62 2.99
C HIS A 384 -2.58 19.75 2.57
N GLN A 385 -1.41 19.97 3.16
CA GLN A 385 -0.19 19.31 2.69
C GLN A 385 -0.23 17.79 2.93
N ALA A 386 -0.56 17.32 4.15
CA ALA A 386 -0.58 15.88 4.41
C ALA A 386 -1.75 15.19 3.70
N VAL A 387 -2.93 15.83 3.70
CA VAL A 387 -4.12 15.34 2.99
C VAL A 387 -3.86 15.16 1.50
N MET A 388 -3.32 16.19 0.84
CA MET A 388 -3.04 16.15 -0.60
C MET A 388 -2.01 15.07 -0.95
N ARG A 389 -1.03 14.82 -0.09
CA ARG A 389 -0.06 13.73 -0.26
C ARG A 389 -0.75 12.36 -0.25
N CYS A 390 -1.66 12.11 0.69
CA CYS A 390 -2.42 10.86 0.73
C CYS A 390 -3.27 10.65 -0.53
N LEU A 391 -3.96 11.70 -0.99
CA LEU A 391 -4.76 11.65 -2.21
C LEU A 391 -3.88 11.38 -3.44
N LEU A 392 -2.75 12.09 -3.58
CA LEU A 392 -1.80 11.87 -4.66
C LEU A 392 -1.20 10.48 -4.64
N ALA A 393 -0.85 9.95 -3.46
CA ALA A 393 -0.30 8.62 -3.35
C ALA A 393 -1.28 7.54 -3.86
N TYR A 394 -2.58 7.73 -3.62
CA TYR A 394 -3.61 6.86 -4.21
C TYR A 394 -3.59 6.94 -5.75
N PHE A 395 -3.71 8.13 -6.34
CA PHE A 395 -3.82 8.25 -7.80
C PHE A 395 -2.53 7.90 -8.56
N LEU A 396 -1.38 8.13 -7.92
CA LEU A 396 -0.04 7.92 -8.50
C LEU A 396 0.62 6.60 -8.08
N ASP A 397 -0.11 5.74 -7.36
CA ASP A 397 0.34 4.42 -6.91
C ASP A 397 1.69 4.50 -6.16
N LYS A 398 1.74 5.36 -5.13
CA LYS A 398 2.94 5.59 -4.33
C LYS A 398 2.89 4.79 -3.03
N SER A 399 4.05 4.25 -2.64
CA SER A 399 4.19 3.46 -1.42
C SER A 399 3.98 4.29 -0.16
N ALA A 400 3.73 3.60 0.96
CA ALA A 400 3.68 4.19 2.29
C ALA A 400 4.96 4.97 2.64
N ASP A 401 6.13 4.49 2.19
CA ASP A 401 7.41 5.13 2.43
C ASP A 401 7.53 6.48 1.71
N ASP A 402 7.05 6.57 0.47
CA ASP A 402 7.17 7.77 -0.37
C ASP A 402 6.07 8.80 -0.08
N LEU A 403 4.88 8.35 0.33
CA LEU A 403 3.68 9.16 0.53
C LEU A 403 3.94 10.42 1.41
N PRO A 404 4.56 10.33 2.60
CA PRO A 404 4.82 11.49 3.46
C PRO A 404 5.80 12.53 2.90
N TYR A 405 6.42 12.23 1.76
CA TYR A 405 7.46 13.03 1.11
C TYR A 405 7.07 13.47 -0.31
N LEU A 406 5.84 13.20 -0.76
CA LEU A 406 5.36 13.77 -2.01
C LEU A 406 5.37 15.31 -1.94
N LYS A 407 5.81 15.94 -3.04
CA LYS A 407 5.89 17.40 -3.15
C LYS A 407 4.52 17.95 -3.53
N CYS A 408 3.97 18.79 -2.67
CA CYS A 408 2.67 19.44 -2.82
C CYS A 408 2.83 20.94 -2.50
N PRO A 409 3.48 21.71 -3.38
CA PRO A 409 3.76 23.12 -3.13
C PRO A 409 2.47 23.93 -2.98
N LEU A 410 2.55 25.04 -2.25
CA LEU A 410 1.49 26.05 -2.24
C LEU A 410 1.35 26.67 -3.64
N HIS A 411 0.16 27.19 -3.92
CA HIS A 411 -0.18 27.95 -5.12
C HIS A 411 0.01 27.22 -6.47
N THR A 412 -0.03 25.88 -6.41
CA THR A 412 0.05 25.00 -7.58
C THR A 412 -1.18 24.10 -7.63
N ILE A 413 -1.79 24.02 -8.81
CA ILE A 413 -2.88 23.09 -9.11
C ILE A 413 -2.29 21.84 -9.76
N MET A 414 -2.69 20.67 -9.29
CA MET A 414 -2.37 19.39 -9.91
C MET A 414 -3.63 18.83 -10.55
N LYS A 415 -3.68 18.83 -11.88
CA LYS A 415 -4.73 18.17 -12.64
C LYS A 415 -4.36 16.72 -12.86
N LEU A 416 -5.18 15.83 -12.32
CA LEU A 416 -5.11 14.40 -12.44
C LEU A 416 -6.10 13.94 -13.50
N THR A 417 -5.61 13.22 -14.52
CA THR A 417 -6.45 12.56 -15.52
C THR A 417 -6.20 11.05 -15.42
N PRO A 418 -7.12 10.29 -14.79
CA PRO A 418 -7.02 8.84 -14.71
C PRO A 418 -6.99 8.24 -16.12
N VAL A 419 -6.07 7.31 -16.35
CA VAL A 419 -5.91 6.56 -17.60
C VAL A 419 -5.88 5.06 -17.30
N ALA A 420 -6.04 4.22 -18.32
CA ALA A 420 -6.18 2.77 -18.14
C ALA A 420 -5.13 2.09 -17.25
N TYR A 421 -3.90 2.63 -17.17
CA TYR A 421 -2.79 2.06 -16.42
C TYR A 421 -2.19 2.97 -15.35
N GLY A 422 -2.84 4.09 -15.01
CA GLY A 422 -2.30 5.05 -14.05
C GLY A 422 -3.05 6.37 -14.05
N CYS A 423 -2.31 7.46 -13.85
CA CYS A 423 -2.87 8.81 -13.86
C CYS A 423 -1.86 9.77 -14.49
N LYS A 424 -2.31 10.56 -15.47
CA LYS A 424 -1.53 11.70 -15.98
C LYS A 424 -1.62 12.84 -14.96
N VAL A 425 -0.51 13.54 -14.74
CA VAL A 425 -0.45 14.71 -13.86
C VAL A 425 0.02 15.92 -14.66
N GLU A 426 -0.74 16.99 -14.59
CA GLU A 426 -0.39 18.30 -15.16
C GLU A 426 -0.33 19.32 -14.03
N MET A 427 0.76 20.08 -13.95
CA MET A 427 1.01 21.05 -12.88
C MET A 427 0.82 22.46 -13.41
N PHE A 428 0.00 23.27 -12.75
CA PHE A 428 -0.23 24.67 -13.09
C PHE A 428 0.18 25.55 -11.91
N TYR A 429 1.25 26.33 -12.07
CA TYR A 429 1.70 27.30 -11.08
C TYR A 429 1.05 28.65 -11.36
N LEU A 430 0.29 29.18 -10.40
CA LEU A 430 -0.53 30.39 -10.62
C LEU A 430 0.22 31.72 -10.45
N ASN A 431 1.56 31.70 -10.46
CA ASN A 431 2.41 32.89 -10.40
C ASN A 431 2.16 33.81 -9.18
N VAL A 432 1.74 33.24 -8.06
CA VAL A 432 1.66 33.91 -6.76
C VAL A 432 2.69 33.28 -5.84
N GLU A 433 3.64 34.07 -5.35
CA GLU A 433 4.68 33.56 -4.44
C GLU A 433 4.11 32.98 -3.15
N ALA A 434 4.79 31.98 -2.59
CA ALA A 434 4.48 31.40 -1.28
C ALA A 434 5.75 30.87 -0.61
N VAL A 435 5.72 30.78 0.72
CA VAL A 435 6.75 30.08 1.48
C VAL A 435 6.79 28.58 1.12
N ASN A 436 7.97 27.97 1.23
CA ASN A 436 8.11 26.53 1.07
C ASN A 436 7.88 25.81 2.41
N THR A 437 6.88 24.93 2.46
CA THR A 437 6.55 24.11 3.63
C THR A 437 7.01 22.66 3.50
N HIS A 438 7.73 22.32 2.44
CA HIS A 438 8.26 20.99 2.21
C HIS A 438 9.53 20.77 3.04
N ARG A 439 9.55 19.67 3.80
CA ARG A 439 10.75 19.17 4.48
C ARG A 439 11.13 17.83 3.88
N ASP A 440 12.32 17.78 3.29
CA ASP A 440 12.87 16.59 2.64
C ASP A 440 13.10 15.46 3.66
N ARG A 441 13.27 14.23 3.15
CA ARG A 441 13.64 13.09 3.98
C ARG A 441 15.03 13.35 4.60
N PRO A 442 15.20 13.21 5.92
CA PRO A 442 16.51 13.34 6.55
C PRO A 442 17.50 12.34 5.94
N LEU A 443 18.74 12.78 5.72
CA LEU A 443 19.82 11.89 5.33
C LEU A 443 20.22 11.04 6.54
N VAL A 444 19.64 9.85 6.68
CA VAL A 444 20.04 8.92 7.75
C VAL A 444 21.44 8.38 7.41
N SER A 445 22.45 8.75 8.20
CA SER A 445 23.75 8.07 8.16
C SER A 445 23.56 6.63 8.63
N PRO A 446 24.03 5.60 7.90
CA PRO A 446 23.87 4.19 8.28
C PRO A 446 24.33 3.88 9.71
N HIS A 447 25.28 4.65 10.22
CA HIS A 447 25.82 4.50 11.58
C HIS A 447 24.82 4.81 12.70
N LEU A 448 23.85 5.73 12.52
CA LEU A 448 22.90 6.06 13.58
C LEU A 448 21.80 5.01 13.73
N SER A 449 21.46 4.29 12.66
CA SER A 449 20.42 3.25 12.70
C SER A 449 20.81 2.11 13.64
N LEU A 450 22.06 1.62 13.58
CA LEU A 450 22.56 0.58 14.48
C LEU A 450 22.67 1.05 15.93
N TRP A 451 23.09 2.31 16.16
CA TRP A 451 23.22 2.86 17.50
C TRP A 451 21.85 3.10 18.16
N CYS A 452 20.85 3.56 17.41
CA CYS A 452 19.48 3.71 17.91
C CYS A 452 18.83 2.36 18.18
N SER A 453 19.01 1.37 17.30
CA SER A 453 18.53 0.00 17.54
C SER A 453 19.12 -0.61 18.81
N LEU A 454 20.39 -0.32 19.11
CA LEU A 454 21.05 -0.72 20.36
C LEU A 454 20.49 0.01 21.57
N LEU A 455 20.21 1.32 21.47
CA LEU A 455 19.60 2.09 22.55
C LEU A 455 18.17 1.62 22.86
N GLN A 456 17.39 1.32 21.82
CA GLN A 456 16.03 0.80 21.96
C GLN A 456 16.01 -0.59 22.60
N TYR A 457 17.04 -1.41 22.32
CA TYR A 457 17.27 -2.68 23.00
C TYR A 457 17.70 -2.49 24.46
N GLU A 458 18.54 -1.50 24.78
CA GLU A 458 18.92 -1.20 26.17
C GLU A 458 17.73 -0.68 26.99
N ILE A 459 16.90 0.20 26.44
CA ILE A 459 15.67 0.68 27.08
C ILE A 459 14.67 -0.45 27.30
N LEU A 460 14.51 -1.36 26.32
CA LEU A 460 13.68 -2.55 26.47
C LEU A 460 14.22 -3.45 27.60
N MET A 461 15.53 -3.62 27.69
CA MET A 461 16.17 -4.43 28.73
C MET A 461 16.12 -3.78 30.12
N GLU A 462 16.20 -2.46 30.23
CA GLU A 462 16.00 -1.73 31.49
C GLU A 462 14.55 -1.79 31.97
N ASN A 463 13.58 -1.66 31.06
CA ASN A 463 12.16 -1.82 31.39
C ASN A 463 11.82 -3.25 31.83
N ILE A 464 12.43 -4.26 31.20
CA ILE A 464 12.33 -5.66 31.65
C ILE A 464 12.96 -5.81 33.05
N LYS A 465 14.13 -5.22 33.29
CA LYS A 465 14.81 -5.27 34.60
C LYS A 465 13.99 -4.62 35.72
N TYR A 466 13.36 -3.48 35.44
CA TYR A 466 12.49 -2.77 36.38
C TYR A 466 11.19 -3.53 36.69
N SER A 467 10.65 -4.28 35.72
CA SER A 467 9.49 -5.15 35.91
C SER A 467 9.84 -6.38 36.78
N PHE A 468 11.06 -6.91 36.66
CA PHE A 468 11.51 -8.07 37.45
C PHE A 468 11.96 -7.74 38.88
N GLU A 469 12.50 -6.55 39.17
CA GLU A 469 12.88 -6.16 40.55
C GLU A 469 11.67 -6.00 41.49
N ASN A 470 10.45 -5.86 40.94
CA ASN A 470 9.21 -5.69 41.71
C ASN A 470 8.37 -6.97 41.88
N ASN A 471 8.81 -8.12 41.37
CA ASN A 471 8.09 -9.41 41.50
C ASN A 471 9.00 -10.53 42.01
N TRP A 472 8.81 -10.94 43.27
CA TRP A 472 9.56 -12.02 43.94
C TRP A 472 9.09 -13.43 43.51
N CYS A 473 9.15 -13.75 42.22
CA CYS A 473 9.11 -15.13 41.74
C CYS A 473 9.86 -15.22 40.41
N HIS A 474 10.77 -16.21 40.29
CA HIS A 474 11.55 -16.61 39.11
C HIS A 474 12.99 -16.07 38.98
N ILE A 475 13.84 -16.48 39.92
CA ILE A 475 15.32 -16.38 39.81
C ILE A 475 15.85 -17.10 38.55
N TYR A 476 15.17 -18.15 38.06
CA TYR A 476 15.60 -18.94 36.89
C TYR A 476 15.43 -18.25 35.52
N LEU A 477 14.47 -17.31 35.37
CA LEU A 477 14.30 -16.58 34.09
C LEU A 477 15.34 -15.45 33.95
N LEU A 478 15.70 -14.83 35.06
CA LEU A 478 16.69 -13.75 35.14
C LEU A 478 18.08 -14.23 34.71
N ASP A 479 18.46 -15.45 35.07
CA ASP A 479 19.72 -16.08 34.66
C ASP A 479 19.73 -16.43 33.17
N LEU A 480 18.60 -16.88 32.60
CA LEU A 480 18.48 -17.16 31.15
C LEU A 480 18.50 -15.86 30.32
N CYS A 481 17.84 -14.80 30.78
CA CYS A 481 17.87 -13.48 30.15
C CYS A 481 19.26 -12.84 30.24
N HIS A 482 19.95 -12.96 31.38
CA HIS A 482 21.35 -12.53 31.48
C HIS A 482 22.25 -13.36 30.57
N PHE A 483 22.04 -14.68 30.46
CA PHE A 483 22.79 -15.54 29.56
C PHE A 483 22.57 -15.17 28.09
N ALA A 484 21.33 -14.92 27.67
CA ALA A 484 20.99 -14.47 26.31
C ALA A 484 21.54 -13.06 26.01
N ALA A 485 21.49 -12.14 26.97
CA ALA A 485 22.04 -10.79 26.85
C ALA A 485 23.57 -10.79 26.76
N MET A 486 24.24 -11.63 27.56
CA MET A 486 25.68 -11.82 27.48
C MET A 486 26.10 -12.50 26.19
N PHE A 487 25.32 -13.46 25.69
CA PHE A 487 25.57 -14.14 24.43
C PHE A 487 25.39 -13.19 23.24
N LEU A 488 24.32 -12.37 23.21
CA LEU A 488 24.13 -11.35 22.18
C LEU A 488 25.20 -10.25 22.27
N LYS A 489 25.57 -9.77 23.46
CA LYS A 489 26.68 -8.82 23.62
C LYS A 489 27.99 -9.40 23.13
N ALA A 490 28.27 -10.67 23.42
CA ALA A 490 29.43 -11.38 22.90
C ALA A 490 29.38 -11.50 21.36
N CYS A 491 28.24 -11.85 20.76
CA CYS A 491 28.06 -11.91 19.31
C CYS A 491 28.18 -10.53 18.63
N CYS A 492 27.66 -9.46 19.24
CA CYS A 492 27.78 -8.09 18.72
C CYS A 492 29.22 -7.57 18.83
N VAL A 493 29.92 -7.84 19.94
CA VAL A 493 31.36 -7.55 20.07
C VAL A 493 32.16 -8.39 19.08
N PHE A 494 31.80 -9.65 18.85
CA PHE A 494 32.43 -10.51 17.85
C PHE A 494 32.23 -9.95 16.44
N LEU A 495 31.03 -9.53 16.06
CA LEU A 495 30.73 -8.89 14.78
C LEU A 495 31.44 -7.53 14.62
N LEU A 496 31.50 -6.71 15.68
CA LEU A 496 32.22 -5.43 15.69
C LEU A 496 33.73 -5.62 15.57
N VAL A 497 34.29 -6.62 16.25
CA VAL A 497 35.72 -6.96 16.17
C VAL A 497 36.03 -7.60 14.82
N SER A 498 35.20 -8.50 14.30
CA SER A 498 35.35 -9.08 12.96
C SER A 498 35.26 -8.04 11.84
N TYR A 499 34.40 -7.03 11.97
CA TYR A 499 34.34 -5.92 11.01
C TYR A 499 35.51 -4.94 11.13
N ARG A 500 36.01 -4.70 12.35
CA ARG A 500 37.21 -3.87 12.57
C ARG A 500 38.50 -4.57 12.12
N PHE A 501 38.52 -5.91 12.12
CA PHE A 501 39.63 -6.74 11.62
C PHE A 501 39.61 -7.02 10.12
N TYR A 502 38.52 -6.71 9.40
CA TYR A 502 38.49 -6.81 7.94
C TYR A 502 39.36 -5.73 7.25
N PHE A 503 40.05 -4.88 8.03
CA PHE A 503 40.91 -3.81 7.56
C PHE A 503 42.39 -3.92 7.96
N ASP A 504 42.86 -4.98 8.62
CA ASP A 504 44.30 -5.18 8.87
C ASP A 504 44.70 -6.66 8.80
N LEU A 505 45.66 -6.96 7.92
CA LEU A 505 46.32 -8.27 7.78
C LEU A 505 47.33 -8.51 8.92
N GLU A 506 47.56 -9.80 9.23
CA GLU A 506 48.59 -10.41 10.11
C GLU A 506 48.28 -10.51 11.63
N LEU A 507 47.97 -11.74 12.11
CA LEU A 507 48.67 -12.45 13.21
C LEU A 507 47.87 -13.67 13.71
N GLN A 508 48.34 -14.88 13.37
CA GLN A 508 47.67 -16.15 13.60
C GLN A 508 47.97 -16.81 14.97
N PHE A 509 48.47 -16.08 15.98
CA PHE A 509 48.98 -16.68 17.22
C PHE A 509 48.14 -16.44 18.49
N HIS A 510 47.09 -15.61 18.45
CA HIS A 510 46.26 -15.32 19.64
C HIS A 510 44.98 -16.15 19.79
N HIS A 511 44.59 -16.92 18.76
CA HIS A 511 43.35 -17.70 18.78
C HIS A 511 43.36 -18.90 19.76
N CYS A 512 44.51 -19.54 20.02
CA CYS A 512 44.57 -20.72 20.89
C CYS A 512 44.57 -20.40 22.40
N MET A 513 45.04 -19.22 22.82
CA MET A 513 45.08 -18.86 24.25
C MET A 513 43.71 -18.47 24.81
N LEU A 514 42.89 -17.75 24.04
CA LEU A 514 41.57 -17.29 24.49
C LEU A 514 40.56 -18.44 24.67
N VAL A 515 40.60 -19.44 23.79
CA VAL A 515 39.75 -20.64 23.91
C VAL A 515 40.16 -21.48 25.12
N SER A 516 41.46 -21.56 25.41
CA SER A 516 42.00 -22.29 26.57
C SER A 516 41.61 -21.62 27.91
N VAL A 517 41.68 -20.29 27.99
CA VAL A 517 41.25 -19.54 29.18
C VAL A 517 39.74 -19.65 29.40
N MET A 518 38.93 -19.59 28.34
CA MET A 518 37.48 -19.80 28.46
C MET A 518 37.11 -21.20 28.95
N LEU A 519 37.78 -22.25 28.47
CA LEU A 519 37.53 -23.63 28.92
C LEU A 519 37.95 -23.88 30.38
N VAL A 520 39.04 -23.27 30.84
CA VAL A 520 39.50 -23.37 32.23
C VAL A 520 38.53 -22.66 33.19
N VAL A 521 38.01 -21.48 32.80
CA VAL A 521 37.00 -20.75 33.58
C VAL A 521 35.65 -21.50 33.59
N PHE A 522 35.29 -22.17 32.50
CA PHE A 522 34.08 -23.01 32.42
C PHE A 522 34.15 -24.24 33.34
N SER A 523 35.32 -24.90 33.39
CA SER A 523 35.56 -26.13 34.20
C SER A 523 35.50 -25.90 35.71
N GLN A 524 35.86 -24.69 36.19
CA GLN A 524 35.93 -24.38 37.62
C GLN A 524 34.60 -23.90 38.23
N ARG A 525 33.65 -23.40 37.44
CA ARG A 525 32.43 -22.74 37.96
C ARG A 525 31.16 -23.60 37.93
N THR A 526 31.16 -24.79 37.33
CA THR A 526 29.93 -25.61 37.18
C THR A 526 30.16 -27.12 37.39
N PRO A 527 30.19 -27.61 38.65
CA PRO A 527 30.35 -29.03 38.94
C PRO A 527 29.17 -29.90 38.43
N TRP A 528 27.97 -29.34 38.32
CA TRP A 528 26.74 -30.03 37.92
C TRP A 528 26.66 -30.35 36.41
N LEU A 529 27.34 -29.57 35.55
CA LEU A 529 27.37 -29.81 34.10
C LEU A 529 28.18 -31.06 33.71
N LYS A 530 29.14 -31.50 34.54
CA LYS A 530 29.91 -32.73 34.31
C LYS A 530 29.06 -34.00 34.41
N GLN A 531 27.99 -33.96 35.21
CA GLN A 531 27.09 -35.11 35.40
C GLN A 531 26.05 -35.24 34.27
N LEU A 532 25.71 -34.14 33.60
CA LEU A 532 24.70 -34.09 32.55
C LEU A 532 25.24 -34.50 31.17
N PHE A 533 26.55 -34.33 30.94
CA PHE A 533 27.17 -34.55 29.63
C PHE A 533 28.19 -35.70 29.57
N GLY A 534 28.45 -36.44 30.66
CA GLY A 534 29.29 -37.64 30.63
C GLY A 534 30.71 -37.43 30.09
N LEU A 535 31.29 -36.24 30.31
CA LEU A 535 32.62 -35.89 29.80
C LEU A 535 33.71 -36.36 30.78
N SER A 536 34.51 -37.35 30.37
CA SER A 536 35.75 -37.71 31.07
C SER A 536 36.83 -36.69 30.78
N THR A 537 37.56 -36.29 31.82
CA THR A 537 38.71 -35.38 31.76
C THR A 537 39.91 -36.06 31.11
N THR A 538 40.06 -35.89 29.80
CA THR A 538 41.34 -36.03 29.07
C THR A 538 41.42 -34.96 28.00
#